data_AF-A0A349M8R2-F1
#
_entry.id   AF-A0A349M8R2-F1
#
_cell.length_a   1.000
_cell.length_b   1.000
_cell.length_c   1.000
_cell.angle_alpha   90.00
_cell.angle_beta   90.00
_cell.angle_gamma   90.00
#
_symmetry.space_group_name_H-M   'P 1'
#
loop_
_entity.id
_entity.type
_entity.pdbx_description
1 polymer ?
#
loop_
_entity_poly.entity_id
_entity_poly.type
_entity_poly.pdbx_seq_one_letter_code
_entity_poly.pdbx_strand_id
1 'polypeptide(L)'
;SQSSTTSRPNMITTLIEAPLLHIAQLLQQCICYIGNDSGITHLSSMLGIPTIALFGPTDPTIWRPVGPYVTVIHEQDLKHVVVETVLKSVLLHLKP
;
A
#
# COMPACT_ATOMS: atom_id res chain seq x y z
N SER A 1 11.58 -39.41 -17.18
CA SER A 1 11.74 -38.94 -15.80
C SER A 1 12.26 -37.52 -15.83
N GLN A 2 11.37 -36.53 -15.88
CA GLN A 2 11.77 -35.12 -15.85
C GLN A 2 11.54 -34.60 -14.44
N SER A 3 12.62 -34.16 -13.81
CA SER A 3 12.69 -33.63 -12.46
C SER A 3 11.91 -32.32 -12.34
N SER A 4 10.97 -32.28 -11.41
CA SER A 4 10.24 -31.11 -10.97
C SER A 4 11.16 -30.12 -10.27
N THR A 5 11.59 -29.08 -10.98
CA THR A 5 12.12 -27.86 -10.38
C THR A 5 10.95 -27.02 -9.87
N THR A 6 10.77 -26.95 -8.55
CA THR A 6 9.82 -26.02 -7.92
C THR A 6 10.29 -24.58 -8.12
N SER A 7 9.84 -23.93 -9.20
CA SER A 7 9.95 -22.47 -9.33
C SER A 7 9.09 -21.83 -8.24
N ARG A 8 9.69 -20.97 -7.39
CA ARG A 8 8.91 -20.16 -6.44
C ARG A 8 7.93 -19.31 -7.29
N PRO A 9 6.61 -19.32 -7.02
CA PRO A 9 5.69 -18.51 -7.79
C PRO A 9 6.11 -17.03 -7.71
N ASN A 10 6.04 -16.33 -8.84
CA ASN A 10 6.42 -14.93 -8.99
C ASN A 10 5.88 -14.08 -7.82
N MET A 11 6.77 -13.63 -6.94
CA MET A 11 6.42 -12.91 -5.70
C MET A 11 5.99 -11.45 -5.94
N ILE A 12 6.06 -10.98 -7.19
CA ILE A 12 5.83 -9.60 -7.60
C ILE A 12 4.99 -9.61 -8.88
N THR A 13 3.89 -8.88 -8.88
CA THR A 13 3.04 -8.62 -10.06
C THR A 13 3.03 -7.12 -10.32
N THR A 14 3.25 -6.71 -11.57
CA THR A 14 3.21 -5.31 -11.97
C THR A 14 1.95 -5.04 -12.78
N LEU A 15 1.24 -3.97 -12.44
CA LEU A 15 0.08 -3.49 -13.17
C LEU A 15 0.45 -2.20 -13.91
N ILE A 16 0.20 -2.14 -15.21
CA ILE A 16 0.42 -0.96 -16.05
C ILE A 16 -0.89 -0.66 -16.76
N GLU A 17 -1.38 0.59 -16.63
CA GLU A 17 -2.62 1.05 -17.26
C GLU A 17 -3.83 0.13 -17.01
N ALA A 18 -3.84 -0.56 -15.87
CA ALA A 18 -4.90 -1.48 -15.52
C ALA A 18 -6.22 -0.72 -15.29
N PRO A 19 -7.38 -1.27 -15.72
CA PRO A 19 -8.67 -0.65 -15.45
C PRO A 19 -8.89 -0.43 -13.95
N LEU A 20 -9.43 0.73 -13.55
CA LEU A 20 -9.59 1.09 -12.14
C LEU A 20 -10.38 0.05 -11.34
N LEU A 21 -11.44 -0.51 -11.93
CA LEU A 21 -12.24 -1.55 -11.28
C LEU A 21 -11.44 -2.84 -11.06
N HIS A 22 -10.53 -3.19 -11.97
CA HIS A 22 -9.63 -4.33 -11.80
C HIS A 22 -8.66 -4.09 -10.64
N ILE A 23 -8.11 -2.87 -10.52
CA ILE A 23 -7.25 -2.49 -9.38
C ILE A 23 -8.04 -2.60 -8.06
N ALA A 24 -9.28 -2.08 -8.01
CA ALA A 24 -10.13 -2.16 -6.82
C ALA A 24 -10.42 -3.62 -6.37
N GLN A 25 -10.60 -4.54 -7.33
CA GLN A 25 -10.79 -5.96 -7.05
C GLN A 25 -9.53 -6.63 -6.49
N LEU A 26 -8.35 -6.22 -6.96
CA LEU A 26 -7.08 -6.71 -6.43
C LEU A 26 -6.80 -6.14 -5.03
N LEU A 27 -7.04 -4.84 -4.82
CA LEU A 27 -6.87 -4.19 -3.52
C LEU A 27 -7.70 -4.84 -2.41
N GLN A 28 -8.93 -5.27 -2.71
CA GLN A 28 -9.78 -5.97 -1.74
C GLN A 28 -9.24 -7.33 -1.30
N GLN A 29 -8.27 -7.89 -1.99
CA GLN A 29 -7.58 -9.13 -1.60
C GLN A 29 -6.31 -8.84 -0.77
N CYS A 30 -5.91 -7.58 -0.64
CA CYS A 30 -4.74 -7.19 0.14
C CYS A 30 -5.08 -7.09 1.63
N ILE A 31 -4.15 -7.58 2.46
CA ILE A 31 -4.20 -7.42 3.91
C ILE A 31 -3.78 -6.02 4.38
N CYS A 32 -2.98 -5.33 3.56
CA CYS A 32 -2.49 -3.98 3.80
C CYS A 32 -2.06 -3.36 2.46
N TYR A 33 -2.21 -2.04 2.33
CA TYR A 33 -1.69 -1.25 1.22
C TYR A 33 -0.65 -0.23 1.73
N ILE A 34 0.41 -0.02 0.93
CA ILE A 34 1.43 0.99 1.17
C ILE A 34 1.59 1.77 -0.13
N GLY A 35 1.49 3.09 -0.08
CA GLY A 35 1.65 3.93 -1.26
C GLY A 35 1.95 5.38 -0.91
N ASN A 36 2.44 6.13 -1.89
CA ASN A 36 2.61 7.58 -1.78
C ASN A 36 1.25 8.30 -1.83
N ASP A 37 1.23 9.60 -1.61
CA ASP A 37 0.07 10.45 -1.89
C ASP A 37 -0.37 10.34 -3.37
N SER A 38 -1.39 9.51 -3.64
CA SER A 38 -1.85 9.17 -4.99
C SER A 38 -3.30 8.67 -4.99
N GLY A 39 -3.98 8.72 -6.13
CA GLY A 39 -5.37 8.26 -6.26
C GLY A 39 -5.61 6.80 -5.85
N ILE A 40 -4.63 5.91 -6.04
CA ILE A 40 -4.75 4.50 -5.62
C ILE A 40 -4.70 4.36 -4.09
N THR A 41 -3.93 5.21 -3.41
CA THR A 41 -3.90 5.29 -1.94
C THR A 41 -5.24 5.78 -1.38
N HIS A 42 -5.90 6.73 -2.05
CA HIS A 42 -7.26 7.12 -1.69
C HIS A 42 -8.24 5.97 -1.91
N LEU A 43 -8.17 5.29 -3.05
CA LEU A 43 -9.03 4.17 -3.37
C LEU A 43 -8.89 3.03 -2.34
N SER A 44 -7.67 2.64 -1.97
CA SER A 44 -7.44 1.59 -0.98
C SER A 44 -8.04 1.95 0.38
N SER A 45 -7.87 3.21 0.83
CA SER A 45 -8.46 3.66 2.09
C SER A 45 -10.00 3.64 2.08
N MET A 46 -10.61 4.04 0.96
CA MET A 46 -12.06 4.09 0.82
C MET A 46 -12.69 2.69 0.73
N LEU A 47 -11.94 1.72 0.21
CA LEU A 47 -12.30 0.29 0.24
C LEU A 47 -12.14 -0.34 1.63
N GLY A 48 -11.72 0.42 2.64
CA GLY A 48 -11.56 -0.07 4.01
C GLY A 48 -10.31 -0.94 4.20
N ILE A 49 -9.35 -0.88 3.28
CA ILE A 49 -8.09 -1.62 3.41
C ILE A 49 -7.16 -0.86 4.36
N PRO A 50 -6.50 -1.53 5.32
CA PRO A 50 -5.43 -0.93 6.10
C PRO A 50 -4.41 -0.25 5.18
N THR A 51 -4.32 1.07 5.27
CA THR A 51 -3.63 1.91 4.30
C THR A 51 -2.57 2.75 4.99
N ILE A 52 -1.32 2.56 4.57
CA ILE A 52 -0.19 3.39 4.99
C ILE A 52 0.13 4.34 3.85
N ALA A 53 -0.16 5.62 4.07
CA ALA A 53 0.06 6.68 3.11
C ALA A 53 1.36 7.42 3.44
N LEU A 54 2.30 7.40 2.49
CA LEU A 54 3.59 8.08 2.58
C LEU A 54 3.49 9.47 1.96
N PHE A 55 3.56 10.49 2.79
CA PHE A 55 3.50 11.89 2.37
C PHE A 55 4.90 12.49 2.32
N GLY A 56 5.19 13.13 1.19
CA GLY A 56 6.37 13.94 0.96
C GLY A 56 6.09 15.42 1.26
N PRO A 57 6.41 16.36 0.35
CA PRO A 57 6.15 17.79 0.56
C PRO A 57 4.65 18.18 0.51
N THR A 58 3.75 17.27 0.11
CA THR A 58 2.31 17.54 0.09
C THR A 58 1.73 17.53 1.50
N ASP A 59 0.86 18.49 1.82
CA ASP A 59 0.26 18.61 3.15
C ASP A 59 -0.84 17.55 3.40
N PRO A 60 -0.62 16.59 4.34
CA PRO A 60 -1.62 15.58 4.66
C PRO A 60 -2.83 16.14 5.41
N THR A 61 -2.78 17.35 5.98
CA THR A 61 -3.96 17.98 6.60
C THR A 61 -5.04 18.30 5.57
N ILE A 62 -4.64 18.47 4.30
CA ILE A 62 -5.52 18.76 3.16
C ILE A 62 -5.83 17.47 2.40
N TRP A 63 -4.80 16.65 2.13
CA TRP A 63 -4.88 15.58 1.13
C TRP A 63 -4.89 14.16 1.69
N ARG A 64 -4.84 13.95 3.02
CA ARG A 64 -4.81 12.58 3.54
C ARG A 64 -6.00 11.72 3.06
N PRO A 65 -5.77 10.42 2.78
CA PRO A 65 -6.84 9.49 2.47
C PRO A 65 -7.87 9.42 3.59
N VAL A 66 -9.15 9.30 3.21
CA VAL A 66 -10.27 9.15 4.15
C VAL A 66 -10.68 7.69 4.15
N GLY A 67 -10.57 7.04 5.31
CA GLY A 67 -10.94 5.65 5.48
C GLY A 67 -10.86 5.23 6.94
N PRO A 68 -11.42 4.06 7.29
CA PRO A 68 -11.47 3.58 8.67
C PRO A 68 -10.08 3.22 9.24
N TYR A 69 -9.12 2.85 8.40
CA TYR A 69 -7.81 2.33 8.81
C TYR A 69 -6.68 3.00 8.04
N VAL A 70 -6.43 4.28 8.32
CA VAL A 70 -5.39 5.08 7.65
C VAL A 70 -4.27 5.46 8.61
N THR A 71 -3.03 5.16 8.25
CA THR A 71 -1.83 5.66 8.90
C THR A 71 -1.10 6.58 7.93
N VAL A 72 -0.83 7.81 8.34
CA VAL A 72 -0.01 8.76 7.57
C VAL A 72 1.39 8.80 8.14
N ILE A 73 2.39 8.57 7.29
CA ILE A 73 3.80 8.82 7.60
C ILE A 73 4.23 9.98 6.70
N HIS A 74 4.64 11.09 7.32
CA HIS A 74 4.94 12.32 6.59
C HIS A 74 6.37 12.77 6.87
N GLU A 75 7.12 13.00 5.80
CA GLU A 75 8.47 13.57 5.82
C GLU A 75 8.60 14.56 4.66
N GLN A 76 9.24 15.71 4.87
CA GLN A 76 9.38 16.73 3.81
C GLN A 76 10.11 16.19 2.57
N ASP A 77 11.10 15.32 2.78
CA ASP A 77 11.74 14.51 1.74
C ASP A 77 11.54 13.03 2.08
N LEU A 78 10.83 12.30 1.20
CA LEU A 78 10.52 10.88 1.38
C LEU A 78 11.77 10.01 1.55
N LYS A 79 12.96 10.46 1.12
CA LYS A 79 14.22 9.75 1.35
C LYS A 79 14.56 9.59 2.83
N HIS A 80 14.00 10.42 3.69
CA HIS A 80 14.18 10.34 5.15
C HIS A 80 13.18 9.40 5.82
N VAL A 81 12.18 8.89 5.10
CA VAL A 81 11.27 7.88 5.64
C VAL A 81 12.05 6.59 5.88
N VAL A 82 12.16 6.22 7.15
CA VAL A 82 12.84 4.99 7.56
C VAL A 82 11.94 3.78 7.31
N VAL A 83 12.46 2.78 6.57
CA VAL A 83 11.74 1.53 6.25
C VAL A 83 11.19 0.85 7.49
N GLU A 84 11.95 0.84 8.59
CA GLU A 84 11.54 0.27 9.88
C GLU A 84 10.25 0.91 10.43
N THR A 85 10.07 2.22 10.26
CA THR A 85 8.83 2.92 10.67
C THR A 85 7.63 2.45 9.85
N VAL A 86 7.83 2.24 8.55
CA VAL A 86 6.80 1.71 7.65
C VAL A 86 6.45 0.27 8.04
N LEU A 87 7.47 -0.59 8.24
CA LEU A 87 7.26 -1.98 8.64
C LEU A 87 6.53 -2.12 9.98
N LYS A 88 6.89 -1.31 10.98
CA LYS A 88 6.17 -1.29 12.26
C LYS A 88 4.70 -0.93 12.06
N SER A 89 4.41 0.03 11.19
CA SER A 89 3.04 0.43 10.87
C SER A 89 2.25 -0.70 10.19
N VAL A 90 2.89 -1.44 9.27
CA VAL A 90 2.28 -2.64 8.65
C VAL A 90 1.95 -3.67 9.71
N LEU A 91 2.93 -4.00 10.57
CA LEU A 91 2.75 -5.02 11.60
C LEU A 91 1.65 -4.68 12.62
N LEU A 92 1.38 -3.40 12.88
CA LEU A 92 0.26 -2.98 13.72
C LEU A 92 -1.10 -3.33 13.11
N HIS A 93 -1.22 -3.27 11.78
CA HIS A 93 -2.45 -3.63 11.05
C HIS A 93 -2.62 -5.14 10.84
N LEU A 94 -1.55 -5.93 11.02
CA LEU A 94 -1.58 -7.39 10.87
C LEU A 94 -1.79 -8.14 12.19
N LYS A 95 -1.81 -7.45 13.33
CA LYS A 95 -2.11 -8.08 14.61
C LYS A 95 -3.61 -8.45 14.65
N PRO A 96 -3.96 -9.69 15.03
CA PRO A 96 -5.34 -10.16 15.11
C PRO A 96 -6.16 -9.41 16.15
#